data_AF-A0A2W2BML7-F1
#
_entry.id   AF-A0A2W2BML7-F1
#
_cell.length_a   1.000
_cell.length_b   1.000
_cell.length_c   1.000
_cell.angle_alpha   90.00
_cell.angle_beta   90.00
_cell.angle_gamma   90.00
#
_symmetry.space_group_name_H-M   'P 1'
#
loop_
_entity.id
_entity.type
_entity.pdbx_description
1 polymer ?
#
loop_
_entity_poly.entity_id
_entity_poly.type
_entity_poly.pdbx_seq_one_letter_code
_entity_poly.pdbx_strand_id
1 'polypeptide(L)'
;MKILSLDTAMAACSAAVIDTETPLPLAAAFVAMERGHAEALPPMVAEVMRASEISLSDVDRIVVTTGPGTFTGVRIGLSFARGLGLARGIPVIGIDSLSAIAANEAAKRPLLVVSDARNDEVYAAVFDADRRFICDPHVTTAATAATALPSEAMVLGTAAPAVLTASGRTDLLLSKACPLPIAAHFALLAVAATPRRAPTPLYLRSPDARPQPNSLRNIGALDVQTVDAAAAPLLSELHGEAFEDQWSAEAFAAMLAAPGTQAVIASRGGEPLSFIVTRQAADEAEIITIGSRPAVQRRGAARQLLDRRITELTQAGVRRLFLEVAASNSAAQALYAACGFVEAGRRKGYYKRPDGADDAIVMRRELHP
;
A
#
# COMPACT_ATOMS: atom_id res chain seq x y z
N MET A 1 -1.75 -24.93 26.59
CA MET A 1 -2.31 -23.73 25.93
C MET A 1 -2.09 -23.88 24.44
N LYS A 2 -3.14 -23.72 23.63
CA LYS A 2 -3.10 -23.93 22.19
C LYS A 2 -3.00 -22.61 21.44
N ILE A 3 -2.02 -22.50 20.55
CA ILE A 3 -1.71 -21.25 19.82
C ILE A 3 -1.74 -21.51 18.32
N LEU A 4 -2.49 -20.68 17.58
CA LEU A 4 -2.41 -20.58 16.13
C LEU A 4 -1.43 -19.46 15.76
N SER A 5 -0.37 -19.79 15.03
CA SER A 5 0.69 -18.85 14.61
C SER A 5 0.72 -18.70 13.10
N LEU A 6 0.97 -17.48 12.61
CA LEU A 6 0.84 -17.09 11.20
C LEU A 6 1.95 -16.12 10.78
N ASP A 7 2.55 -16.32 9.61
CA ASP A 7 3.45 -15.34 8.97
C ASP A 7 3.14 -15.21 7.48
N THR A 8 3.20 -13.95 7.02
CA THR A 8 3.15 -13.57 5.60
C THR A 8 4.07 -12.37 5.32
N ALA A 9 5.00 -12.04 6.21
CA ALA A 9 5.74 -10.79 6.16
C ALA A 9 6.78 -10.76 5.03
N MET A 10 7.33 -11.92 4.64
CA MET A 10 8.47 -12.01 3.71
C MET A 10 8.18 -12.99 2.56
N ALA A 11 9.23 -13.50 1.91
CA ALA A 11 9.15 -14.43 0.77
C ALA A 11 8.72 -15.86 1.19
N ALA A 12 7.82 -15.97 2.16
CA ALA A 12 7.16 -17.20 2.57
C ALA A 12 5.77 -16.89 3.15
N CYS A 13 4.93 -17.92 3.17
CA CYS A 13 3.71 -18.00 3.96
C CYS A 13 3.86 -19.19 4.90
N SER A 14 3.59 -19.01 6.19
CA SER A 14 3.63 -20.10 7.16
C SER A 14 2.50 -20.02 8.18
N ALA A 15 2.04 -21.20 8.62
CA ALA A 15 1.05 -21.34 9.68
C ALA A 15 1.38 -22.57 10.53
N ALA A 16 1.11 -22.51 11.83
CA ALA A 16 1.27 -23.66 12.72
C ALA A 16 0.32 -23.59 13.91
N VAL A 17 -0.09 -24.76 14.38
CA VAL A 17 -0.79 -24.94 15.65
C VAL A 17 0.16 -25.62 16.61
N ILE A 18 0.36 -25.02 17.78
CA ILE A 18 1.18 -25.58 18.85
C ILE A 18 0.34 -25.80 20.11
N ASP A 19 0.68 -26.81 20.90
CA ASP A 19 0.27 -26.90 22.30
C ASP A 19 1.52 -26.72 23.17
N THR A 20 1.48 -25.77 24.11
CA THR A 20 2.60 -25.49 25.02
C THR A 20 2.96 -26.67 25.92
N GLU A 21 2.09 -27.68 26.02
CA GLU A 21 2.32 -28.90 26.78
C GLU A 21 3.12 -29.94 25.98
N THR A 22 3.29 -29.72 24.68
CA THR A 22 4.01 -30.63 23.77
C THR A 22 5.28 -29.99 23.22
N PRO A 23 6.35 -30.77 23.00
CA PRO A 23 7.62 -30.24 22.49
C PRO A 23 7.61 -29.94 20.98
N LEU A 24 6.63 -30.45 20.25
CA LEU A 24 6.50 -30.32 18.79
C LEU A 24 5.18 -29.63 18.43
N PRO A 25 5.10 -28.93 17.28
CA PRO A 25 3.84 -28.42 16.77
C PRO A 25 2.86 -29.57 16.51
N LEU A 26 1.57 -29.36 16.79
CA LEU A 26 0.50 -30.30 16.43
C LEU A 26 0.37 -30.40 14.90
N ALA A 27 0.51 -29.27 14.21
CA ALA A 27 0.63 -29.22 12.77
C ALA A 27 1.36 -27.93 12.35
N ALA A 28 2.07 -27.97 11.22
CA ALA A 28 2.75 -26.82 10.66
C ALA A 28 2.82 -26.90 9.14
N ALA A 29 2.77 -25.74 8.49
CA ALA A 29 2.97 -25.59 7.06
C ALA A 29 3.87 -24.38 6.79
N PHE A 30 4.74 -24.52 5.80
CA PHE A 30 5.64 -23.47 5.32
C PHE A 30 5.76 -23.59 3.80
N VAL A 31 5.53 -22.50 3.10
CA VAL A 31 5.67 -22.43 1.65
C VAL A 31 6.48 -21.18 1.29
N ALA A 32 7.64 -21.36 0.67
CA ALA A 32 8.39 -20.26 0.08
C ALA A 32 7.61 -19.68 -1.11
N MET A 33 7.35 -18.37 -1.08
CA MET A 33 6.58 -17.69 -2.11
C MET A 33 6.78 -16.18 -2.07
N GLU A 34 6.94 -15.56 -3.22
CA GLU A 34 7.14 -14.10 -3.32
C GLU A 34 5.84 -13.31 -3.50
N ARG A 35 4.76 -13.96 -3.96
CA ARG A 35 3.46 -13.33 -4.28
C ARG A 35 2.32 -14.31 -4.02
N GLY A 36 1.11 -13.80 -3.84
CA GLY A 36 -0.11 -14.62 -3.68
C GLY A 36 -0.44 -15.01 -2.23
N HIS A 37 0.12 -14.30 -1.25
CA HIS A 37 -0.07 -14.63 0.18
C HIS A 37 -1.53 -14.54 0.62
N ALA A 38 -2.34 -13.66 0.00
CA ALA A 38 -3.75 -13.48 0.35
C ALA A 38 -4.59 -14.70 -0.02
N GLU A 39 -4.26 -15.34 -1.14
CA GLU A 39 -4.91 -16.54 -1.66
C GLU A 39 -4.38 -17.79 -0.95
N ALA A 40 -3.10 -17.81 -0.55
CA ALA A 40 -2.46 -18.97 0.07
C ALA A 40 -2.73 -19.12 1.57
N LEU A 41 -2.84 -18.01 2.32
CA LEU A 41 -2.96 -18.07 3.79
C LEU A 41 -4.24 -18.78 4.27
N PRO A 42 -5.47 -18.43 3.80
CA PRO A 42 -6.68 -19.08 4.28
C PRO A 42 -6.71 -20.62 4.12
N PRO A 43 -6.41 -21.21 2.94
CA PRO A 43 -6.39 -22.66 2.79
C PRO A 43 -5.26 -23.32 3.61
N MET A 44 -4.11 -22.66 3.77
CA MET A 44 -3.03 -23.18 4.62
C MET A 44 -3.47 -23.27 6.08
N VAL A 45 -4.14 -22.25 6.60
CA VAL A 45 -4.67 -22.26 7.98
C VAL A 45 -5.72 -23.36 8.14
N ALA A 46 -6.62 -23.52 7.18
CA ALA A 46 -7.62 -24.59 7.21
C ALA A 46 -6.96 -25.97 7.26
N GLU A 47 -5.92 -26.19 6.45
CA GLU A 47 -5.20 -27.46 6.41
C GLU A 47 -4.43 -27.73 7.71
N VAL A 48 -3.74 -26.74 8.25
CA VAL A 48 -3.02 -26.88 9.54
C VAL A 48 -4.01 -27.17 10.67
N MET A 49 -5.16 -26.47 10.73
CA MET A 49 -6.18 -26.73 11.75
C MET A 49 -6.78 -28.14 11.62
N ARG A 50 -6.97 -28.63 10.39
CA ARG A 50 -7.45 -29.99 10.13
C ARG A 50 -6.41 -31.03 10.56
N ALA A 51 -5.14 -30.81 10.23
CA ALA A 51 -4.05 -31.72 10.55
C ALA A 51 -3.69 -31.71 12.04
N SER A 52 -3.98 -30.64 12.78
CA SER A 52 -3.75 -30.57 14.23
C SER A 52 -4.80 -31.32 15.05
N GLU A 53 -5.87 -31.82 14.42
CA GLU A 53 -6.97 -32.56 15.07
C GLU A 53 -7.64 -31.82 16.25
N ILE A 54 -7.52 -30.49 16.29
CA ILE A 54 -8.20 -29.63 17.26
C ILE A 54 -9.21 -28.73 16.55
N SER A 55 -10.23 -28.30 17.27
CA SER A 55 -11.16 -27.30 16.77
C SER A 55 -10.57 -25.89 16.91
N LEU A 56 -10.98 -24.98 16.03
CA LEU A 56 -10.69 -23.55 16.20
C LEU A 56 -11.27 -22.99 17.52
N SER A 57 -12.28 -23.65 18.11
CA SER A 57 -12.77 -23.33 19.44
C SER A 57 -11.71 -23.50 20.53
N ASP A 58 -10.77 -24.44 20.32
CA ASP A 58 -9.80 -24.85 21.33
C ASP A 58 -8.53 -23.97 21.29
N VAL A 59 -8.45 -23.05 20.33
CA VAL A 59 -7.34 -22.10 20.22
C VAL A 59 -7.50 -20.99 21.25
N ASP A 60 -6.53 -20.86 22.14
CA ASP A 60 -6.52 -19.86 23.21
C ASP A 60 -6.00 -18.49 22.74
N ARG A 61 -5.17 -18.49 21.68
CA ARG A 61 -4.44 -17.31 21.22
C ARG A 61 -4.02 -17.42 19.76
N ILE A 62 -3.99 -16.27 19.09
CA ILE A 62 -3.42 -16.15 17.75
C ILE A 62 -2.13 -15.34 17.81
N VAL A 63 -1.11 -15.77 17.09
CA VAL A 63 0.19 -15.08 16.98
C VAL A 63 0.44 -14.76 15.53
N VAL A 64 0.90 -13.54 15.27
CA VAL A 64 1.16 -13.09 13.91
C VAL A 64 2.38 -12.18 13.86
N THR A 65 3.16 -12.27 12.79
CA THR A 65 4.27 -11.36 12.55
C THR A 65 3.81 -9.93 12.29
N THR A 66 4.50 -8.93 12.85
CA THR A 66 4.16 -7.50 12.68
C THR A 66 5.06 -6.77 11.68
N GLY A 67 6.09 -7.41 11.14
CA GLY A 67 7.14 -6.76 10.37
C GLY A 67 8.43 -6.63 11.18
N PRO A 68 9.54 -6.18 10.58
CA PRO A 68 9.66 -5.66 9.21
C PRO A 68 9.44 -6.73 8.13
N GLY A 69 9.09 -6.29 6.92
CA GLY A 69 8.74 -7.15 5.80
C GLY A 69 8.06 -6.37 4.67
N THR A 70 7.51 -7.08 3.69
CA THR A 70 6.76 -6.44 2.60
C THR A 70 5.49 -5.78 3.15
N PHE A 71 5.18 -4.57 2.66
CA PHE A 71 4.02 -3.80 3.11
C PHE A 71 2.70 -4.56 2.96
N THR A 72 2.51 -5.20 1.81
CA THR A 72 1.32 -6.00 1.50
C THR A 72 1.30 -7.27 2.35
N GLY A 73 2.41 -8.00 2.42
CA GLY A 73 2.51 -9.26 3.16
C GLY A 73 2.19 -9.09 4.64
N VAL A 74 2.80 -8.12 5.32
CA VAL A 74 2.53 -7.85 6.75
C VAL A 74 1.05 -7.58 7.02
N ARG A 75 0.36 -6.86 6.11
CA ARG A 75 -1.06 -6.52 6.27
C ARG A 75 -1.99 -7.69 6.03
N ILE A 76 -1.64 -8.62 5.14
CA ILE A 76 -2.44 -9.84 4.89
C ILE A 76 -2.54 -10.65 6.18
N GLY A 77 -1.41 -11.04 6.76
CA GLY A 77 -1.35 -11.82 7.99
C GLY A 77 -2.03 -11.10 9.16
N LEU A 78 -1.72 -9.83 9.40
CA LEU A 78 -2.35 -9.06 10.48
C LEU A 78 -3.87 -8.96 10.32
N SER A 79 -4.37 -8.71 9.12
CA SER A 79 -5.82 -8.58 8.87
C SER A 79 -6.53 -9.90 9.09
N PHE A 80 -5.94 -11.00 8.59
CA PHE A 80 -6.46 -12.35 8.79
C PHE A 80 -6.49 -12.73 10.28
N ALA A 81 -5.36 -12.55 10.99
CA ALA A 81 -5.22 -12.85 12.41
C ALA A 81 -6.20 -12.06 13.27
N ARG A 82 -6.34 -10.75 13.01
CA ARG A 82 -7.28 -9.87 13.71
C ARG A 82 -8.73 -10.24 13.46
N GLY A 83 -9.09 -10.56 12.21
CA GLY A 83 -10.43 -11.03 11.87
C GLY A 83 -10.80 -12.31 12.61
N LEU A 84 -9.88 -13.28 12.63
CA LEU A 84 -10.07 -14.55 13.32
C LEU A 84 -10.12 -14.37 14.85
N GLY A 85 -9.24 -13.54 15.41
CA GLY A 85 -9.23 -13.22 16.85
C GLY A 85 -10.51 -12.51 17.29
N LEU A 86 -11.00 -11.57 16.49
CA LEU A 86 -12.29 -10.89 16.71
C LEU A 86 -13.45 -11.89 16.68
N ALA A 87 -13.50 -12.78 15.68
CA ALA A 87 -14.55 -13.79 15.55
C ALA A 87 -14.56 -14.80 16.71
N ARG A 88 -13.38 -15.15 17.24
CA ARG A 88 -13.22 -16.08 18.37
C ARG A 88 -13.28 -15.42 19.75
N GLY A 89 -13.15 -14.10 19.82
CA GLY A 89 -13.04 -13.37 21.10
C GLY A 89 -11.73 -13.66 21.85
N ILE A 90 -10.66 -14.03 21.13
CA ILE A 90 -9.37 -14.43 21.71
C ILE A 90 -8.26 -13.41 21.38
N PRO A 91 -7.22 -13.29 22.22
CA PRO A 91 -6.14 -12.35 21.99
C PRO A 91 -5.34 -12.68 20.73
N VAL A 92 -4.94 -11.62 20.02
CA VAL A 92 -3.96 -11.67 18.94
C VAL A 92 -2.69 -11.00 19.42
N ILE A 93 -1.56 -11.71 19.35
CA ILE A 93 -0.24 -11.22 19.76
C ILE A 93 0.62 -10.99 18.52
N GLY A 94 1.28 -9.84 18.49
CA GLY A 94 2.24 -9.47 17.45
C GLY A 94 3.65 -9.82 17.87
N ILE A 95 4.41 -10.43 16.97
CA ILE A 95 5.85 -10.69 17.12
C ILE A 95 6.57 -10.02 15.95
N ASP A 96 7.65 -9.29 16.17
CA ASP A 96 8.40 -8.71 15.05
C ASP A 96 9.09 -9.81 14.24
N SER A 97 9.24 -9.60 12.93
CA SER A 97 9.76 -10.61 12.01
C SER A 97 11.21 -10.99 12.32
N LEU A 98 12.01 -10.10 12.92
CA LEU A 98 13.40 -10.40 13.24
C LEU A 98 13.51 -11.31 14.46
N SER A 99 12.69 -11.12 15.49
CA SER A 99 12.50 -12.09 16.57
C SER A 99 11.98 -13.43 16.05
N ALA A 100 11.05 -13.38 15.09
CA ALA A 100 10.51 -14.59 14.49
C ALA A 100 11.57 -15.41 13.72
N ILE A 101 12.48 -14.73 13.02
CA ILE A 101 13.64 -15.37 12.37
C ILE A 101 14.67 -15.83 13.42
N ALA A 102 14.91 -15.04 14.48
CA ALA A 102 15.84 -15.40 15.56
C ALA A 102 15.45 -16.71 16.26
N ALA A 103 14.15 -17.00 16.33
CA ALA A 103 13.61 -18.25 16.88
C ALA A 103 14.00 -19.50 16.07
N ASN A 104 14.41 -19.35 14.80
CA ASN A 104 14.90 -20.46 13.99
C ASN A 104 16.30 -20.93 14.38
N GLU A 105 17.04 -20.12 15.15
CA GLU A 105 18.41 -20.41 15.51
C GLU A 105 18.51 -21.06 16.89
N ALA A 106 18.92 -22.33 16.92
CA ALA A 106 19.01 -23.12 18.13
C ALA A 106 20.28 -22.83 18.95
N ALA A 107 21.39 -22.42 18.31
CA ALA A 107 22.66 -22.25 19.01
C ALA A 107 22.65 -21.00 19.91
N LYS A 108 22.96 -21.20 21.20
CA LYS A 108 22.96 -20.16 22.24
C LYS A 108 24.21 -19.28 22.17
N ARG A 109 24.28 -18.46 21.11
CA ARG A 109 25.36 -17.49 20.86
C ARG A 109 24.74 -16.11 20.53
N PRO A 110 25.49 -15.01 20.71
CA PRO A 110 25.07 -13.70 20.22
C PRO A 110 24.70 -13.78 18.74
N LEU A 111 23.59 -13.14 18.38
CA LEU A 111 22.96 -13.30 17.08
C LEU A 111 22.58 -11.94 16.50
N LEU A 112 23.05 -11.66 15.29
CA LEU A 112 22.53 -10.60 14.43
C LEU A 112 21.52 -11.21 13.47
N VAL A 113 20.29 -10.74 13.50
CA VAL A 113 19.30 -11.04 12.46
C VAL A 113 19.22 -9.87 11.50
N VAL A 114 19.41 -10.14 10.22
CA VAL A 114 19.42 -9.16 9.13
C VAL A 114 18.58 -9.60 7.95
N SER A 115 17.58 -8.81 7.59
CA SER A 115 16.78 -9.02 6.38
C SER A 115 16.95 -7.87 5.40
N ASP A 116 16.91 -8.17 4.12
CA ASP A 116 16.99 -7.18 3.05
C ASP A 116 15.89 -6.10 3.21
N ALA A 117 16.31 -4.84 3.19
CA ALA A 117 15.41 -3.70 3.22
C ALA A 117 15.36 -2.95 1.88
N ARG A 118 16.16 -3.35 0.87
CA ARG A 118 16.42 -2.68 -0.43
C ARG A 118 17.28 -1.42 -0.30
N ASN A 119 17.71 -0.84 -1.43
CA ASN A 119 18.50 0.40 -1.48
C ASN A 119 19.76 0.38 -0.59
N ASP A 120 20.49 -0.74 -0.57
CA ASP A 120 21.70 -0.96 0.24
C ASP A 120 21.52 -0.89 1.77
N GLU A 121 20.27 -0.87 2.24
CA GLU A 121 19.95 -0.99 3.67
C GLU A 121 19.44 -2.39 4.03
N VAL A 122 19.54 -2.69 5.33
CA VAL A 122 19.04 -3.91 5.95
C VAL A 122 18.22 -3.55 7.18
N TYR A 123 17.18 -4.35 7.45
CA TYR A 123 16.59 -4.38 8.78
C TYR A 123 17.45 -5.25 9.67
N ALA A 124 17.85 -4.74 10.82
CA ALA A 124 18.76 -5.41 11.75
C ALA A 124 18.18 -5.46 13.16
N ALA A 125 18.44 -6.56 13.88
CA ALA A 125 18.25 -6.67 15.32
C ALA A 125 19.38 -7.51 15.91
N VAL A 126 19.84 -7.13 17.09
CA VAL A 126 20.93 -7.82 17.79
C VAL A 126 20.40 -8.47 19.05
N PHE A 127 20.71 -9.74 19.22
CA PHE A 127 20.28 -10.56 20.34
C PHE A 127 21.48 -11.12 21.10
N ASP A 128 21.32 -11.29 22.41
CA ASP A 128 22.24 -12.08 23.22
C ASP A 128 22.04 -13.60 22.99
N ALA A 129 22.83 -14.41 23.70
CA ALA A 129 22.74 -15.87 23.64
C ALA A 129 21.37 -16.43 24.10
N ASP A 130 20.64 -15.68 24.92
CA ASP A 130 19.32 -16.02 25.46
C ASP A 130 18.16 -15.51 24.59
N ARG A 131 18.46 -14.88 23.44
CA ARG A 131 17.48 -14.24 22.53
C ARG A 131 16.79 -13.00 23.12
N ARG A 132 17.43 -12.33 24.09
CA ARG A 132 17.00 -10.99 24.51
C ARG A 132 17.62 -9.94 23.60
N PHE A 133 16.89 -8.86 23.36
CA PHE A 133 17.42 -7.74 22.58
C PHE A 133 18.60 -7.08 23.28
N ILE A 134 19.71 -6.97 22.55
CA ILE A 134 20.79 -6.01 22.81
C ILE A 134 20.50 -4.72 22.03
N CYS A 135 19.98 -4.87 20.80
CA CYS A 135 19.54 -3.76 19.97
C CYS A 135 18.22 -4.14 19.28
N ASP A 136 17.19 -3.34 19.53
CA ASP A 136 15.86 -3.51 18.94
C ASP A 136 15.89 -3.43 17.39
N PRO A 137 14.85 -3.92 16.71
CA PRO A 137 14.73 -3.82 15.27
C PRO A 137 14.91 -2.38 14.76
N HIS A 138 15.88 -2.17 13.87
CA HIS A 138 16.20 -0.87 13.28
C HIS A 138 16.64 -1.02 11.81
N VAL A 139 16.87 0.12 11.13
CA VAL A 139 17.40 0.19 9.76
C VAL A 139 18.85 0.62 9.82
N THR A 140 19.71 -0.04 9.04
CA THR A 140 21.14 0.28 8.93
C THR A 140 21.65 -0.18 7.56
N THR A 141 22.94 0.02 7.26
CA THR A 141 23.55 -0.47 6.02
C THR A 141 24.19 -1.85 6.21
N ALA A 142 24.40 -2.58 5.11
CA ALA A 142 25.11 -3.86 5.19
C ALA A 142 26.52 -3.74 5.79
N ALA A 143 27.22 -2.63 5.51
CA ALA A 143 28.57 -2.37 6.03
C ALA A 143 28.60 -2.10 7.54
N THR A 144 27.54 -1.50 8.10
CA THR A 144 27.50 -1.07 9.51
C THR A 144 26.76 -2.01 10.43
N ALA A 145 25.94 -2.94 9.89
CA ALA A 145 25.10 -3.83 10.69
C ALA A 145 25.88 -4.71 11.68
N ALA A 146 27.11 -5.10 11.32
CA ALA A 146 27.93 -6.04 12.11
C ALA A 146 29.00 -5.35 12.99
N THR A 147 29.10 -4.02 12.99
CA THR A 147 30.22 -3.29 13.61
C THR A 147 30.36 -3.56 15.12
N ALA A 148 29.25 -3.67 15.84
CA ALA A 148 29.23 -3.80 17.30
C ALA A 148 29.14 -5.26 17.81
N LEU A 149 29.28 -6.26 16.93
CA LEU A 149 29.16 -7.67 17.32
C LEU A 149 30.46 -8.22 17.94
N PRO A 150 30.36 -9.03 19.01
CA PRO A 150 31.51 -9.76 19.53
C PRO A 150 32.01 -10.77 18.50
N SER A 151 33.28 -11.18 18.63
CA SER A 151 33.81 -12.28 17.82
C SER A 151 32.97 -13.53 17.99
N GLU A 152 32.95 -14.34 16.94
CA GLU A 152 32.20 -15.59 16.91
C GLU A 152 30.67 -15.43 16.99
N ALA A 153 30.11 -14.21 16.96
CA ALA A 153 28.67 -14.02 16.85
C ALA A 153 28.12 -14.60 15.54
N MET A 154 26.86 -15.04 15.56
CA MET A 154 26.17 -15.56 14.39
C MET A 154 25.42 -14.47 13.64
N VAL A 155 25.31 -14.62 12.33
CA VAL A 155 24.51 -13.75 11.45
C VAL A 155 23.48 -14.61 10.72
N LEU A 156 22.21 -14.25 10.83
CA LEU A 156 21.07 -14.96 10.23
C LEU A 156 20.16 -14.00 9.46
N GLY A 157 19.49 -14.51 8.43
CA GLY A 157 18.48 -13.78 7.68
C GLY A 157 18.89 -13.55 6.22
N THR A 158 17.97 -13.01 5.42
CA THR A 158 18.13 -12.93 3.96
C THR A 158 19.30 -12.05 3.52
N ALA A 159 19.69 -11.06 4.33
CA ALA A 159 20.82 -10.18 4.04
C ALA A 159 22.14 -10.60 4.73
N ALA A 160 22.17 -11.73 5.45
CA ALA A 160 23.35 -12.17 6.20
C ALA A 160 24.62 -12.32 5.33
N PRO A 161 24.57 -12.95 4.13
CA PRO A 161 25.75 -13.03 3.27
C PRO A 161 26.28 -11.66 2.83
N ALA A 162 25.38 -10.73 2.51
CA ALA A 162 25.73 -9.37 2.08
C ALA A 162 26.37 -8.57 3.23
N VAL A 163 25.85 -8.70 4.45
CA VAL A 163 26.41 -8.07 5.65
C VAL A 163 27.79 -8.61 5.97
N LEU A 164 27.99 -9.93 5.96
CA LEU A 164 29.30 -10.54 6.20
C LEU A 164 30.33 -10.04 5.19
N THR A 165 29.97 -10.04 3.91
CA THR A 165 30.83 -9.55 2.82
C THR A 165 31.17 -8.06 3.00
N ALA A 166 30.17 -7.21 3.23
CA ALA A 166 30.36 -5.76 3.33
C ALA A 166 31.09 -5.32 4.61
N SER A 167 30.92 -6.06 5.72
CA SER A 167 31.58 -5.76 6.99
C SER A 167 33.07 -6.09 7.00
N GLY A 168 33.53 -7.01 6.13
CA GLY A 168 34.91 -7.51 6.12
C GLY A 168 35.30 -8.34 7.35
N ARG A 169 34.35 -8.65 8.24
CA ARG A 169 34.59 -9.45 9.46
C ARG A 169 34.67 -10.94 9.14
N THR A 170 35.81 -11.57 9.41
CA THR A 170 36.04 -13.01 9.17
C THR A 170 35.81 -13.88 10.40
N ASP A 171 35.61 -13.27 11.57
CA ASP A 171 35.39 -13.91 12.86
C ASP A 171 33.90 -14.14 13.17
N LEU A 172 32.99 -13.73 12.29
CA LEU A 172 31.54 -13.94 12.40
C LEU A 172 31.12 -15.21 11.68
N LEU A 173 30.09 -15.89 12.19
CA LEU A 173 29.59 -17.14 11.59
C LEU A 173 28.25 -16.95 10.89
N LEU A 174 28.14 -17.39 9.64
CA LEU A 174 26.86 -17.46 8.94
C LEU A 174 26.02 -18.62 9.51
N SER A 175 24.81 -18.31 9.99
CA SER A 175 23.85 -19.33 10.40
C SER A 175 23.33 -20.13 9.20
N LYS A 176 23.08 -21.43 9.42
CA LYS A 176 22.42 -22.33 8.45
C LYS A 176 20.91 -22.45 8.69
N ALA A 177 20.37 -21.78 9.70
CA ALA A 177 18.94 -21.80 9.99
C ALA A 177 18.14 -21.11 8.86
N CYS A 178 16.84 -21.39 8.80
CA CYS A 178 15.97 -20.75 7.81
C CYS A 178 16.00 -19.22 7.99
N PRO A 179 16.26 -18.44 6.92
CA PRO A 179 16.34 -16.98 7.00
C PRO A 179 14.98 -16.28 6.98
N LEU A 180 13.87 -17.03 7.01
CA LEU A 180 12.49 -16.53 6.92
C LEU A 180 11.70 -16.96 8.17
N PRO A 181 10.65 -16.23 8.58
CA PRO A 181 9.86 -16.60 9.76
C PRO A 181 9.19 -17.97 9.58
N ILE A 182 9.31 -18.83 10.59
CA ILE A 182 8.61 -20.13 10.65
C ILE A 182 7.60 -20.08 11.79
N ALA A 183 6.31 -20.13 11.46
CA ALA A 183 5.20 -20.07 12.41
C ALA A 183 5.40 -20.97 13.65
N ALA A 184 5.81 -22.23 13.43
CA ALA A 184 6.04 -23.20 14.49
C ALA A 184 7.11 -22.78 15.51
N HIS A 185 8.10 -21.97 15.12
CA HIS A 185 9.23 -21.61 15.98
C HIS A 185 8.95 -20.36 16.83
N PHE A 186 8.25 -19.36 16.28
CA PHE A 186 8.02 -18.11 17.01
C PHE A 186 6.75 -18.10 17.86
N ALA A 187 5.86 -19.09 17.70
CA ALA A 187 4.61 -19.18 18.45
C ALA A 187 4.82 -19.13 19.98
N LEU A 188 5.89 -19.76 20.47
CA LEU A 188 6.23 -19.81 21.90
C LEU A 188 6.67 -18.45 22.48
N LEU A 189 7.16 -17.53 21.66
CA LEU A 189 7.52 -16.18 22.11
C LEU A 189 6.30 -15.42 22.66
N ALA A 190 5.10 -15.79 22.22
CA ALA A 190 3.86 -15.17 22.67
C ALA A 190 3.33 -15.74 23.99
N VAL A 191 3.93 -16.78 24.59
CA VAL A 191 3.39 -17.40 25.81
C VAL A 191 3.42 -16.43 26.99
N ALA A 192 4.54 -15.73 27.19
CA ALA A 192 4.70 -14.75 28.26
C ALA A 192 4.08 -13.37 27.91
N ALA A 193 3.59 -13.17 26.69
CA ALA A 193 3.08 -11.87 26.25
C ALA A 193 1.73 -11.55 26.90
N THR A 194 1.56 -10.31 27.38
CA THR A 194 0.30 -9.82 27.92
C THR A 194 -0.54 -9.17 26.81
N PRO A 195 -1.76 -9.64 26.51
CA PRO A 195 -2.60 -9.02 25.50
C PRO A 195 -3.12 -7.67 26.00
N ARG A 196 -2.65 -6.56 25.40
CA ARG A 196 -3.15 -5.21 25.73
C ARG A 196 -4.00 -4.61 24.61
N ARG A 197 -3.58 -4.77 23.36
CA ARG A 197 -4.23 -4.23 22.15
C ARG A 197 -3.96 -5.14 20.96
N ALA A 198 -4.80 -5.04 19.92
CA ALA A 198 -4.55 -5.71 18.65
C ALA A 198 -3.20 -5.24 18.04
N PRO A 199 -2.36 -6.17 17.54
CA PRO A 199 -1.00 -5.85 17.12
C PRO A 199 -1.00 -5.01 15.86
N THR A 200 -0.20 -3.96 15.79
CA THR A 200 -0.06 -3.07 14.61
C THR A 200 1.22 -3.38 13.82
N PRO A 201 1.27 -3.05 12.52
CA PRO A 201 2.51 -3.20 11.75
C PRO A 201 3.67 -2.41 12.36
N LEU A 202 4.86 -3.02 12.39
CA LEU A 202 6.14 -2.40 12.72
C LEU A 202 6.81 -1.91 11.43
N TYR A 203 6.64 -0.62 11.12
CA TYR A 203 7.27 0.01 9.97
C TYR A 203 8.58 0.68 10.40
N LEU A 204 9.71 0.03 10.11
CA LEU A 204 11.05 0.56 10.38
C LEU A 204 11.58 1.42 9.23
N ARG A 205 11.13 1.14 8.01
CA ARG A 205 11.27 2.03 6.85
C ARG A 205 9.94 2.60 6.43
N SER A 206 10.02 3.77 5.81
CA SER A 206 8.94 4.21 4.93
C SER A 206 8.83 3.22 3.76
N PRO A 207 7.63 2.79 3.35
CA PRO A 207 7.46 1.84 2.24
C PRO A 207 8.22 2.25 0.96
N ASP A 208 8.96 1.32 0.35
CA ASP A 208 9.72 1.53 -0.91
C ASP A 208 8.82 1.79 -2.11
N ALA A 209 7.68 1.08 -2.12
CA ALA A 209 6.53 1.62 -2.79
C ALA A 209 6.23 2.91 -2.06
N ARG A 210 6.73 4.03 -2.60
CA ARG A 210 6.10 5.31 -2.33
C ARG A 210 4.60 5.00 -2.47
N PRO A 211 3.75 5.11 -1.41
CA PRO A 211 2.44 5.66 -1.74
C PRO A 211 2.79 6.86 -2.60
N GLN A 212 2.16 7.07 -3.77
CA GLN A 212 2.25 8.38 -4.41
C GLN A 212 2.28 9.41 -3.28
N PRO A 213 3.37 10.18 -3.13
CA PRO A 213 3.86 10.61 -1.83
C PRO A 213 2.68 11.01 -0.95
N ASN A 214 2.58 10.49 0.27
CA ASN A 214 1.55 10.98 1.20
C ASN A 214 1.72 12.50 1.49
N SER A 215 2.79 13.14 1.00
CA SER A 215 2.96 14.60 0.89
C SER A 215 2.29 15.27 -0.32
N LEU A 216 1.64 14.52 -1.22
CA LEU A 216 0.73 15.05 -2.23
C LEU A 216 -0.73 15.05 -1.73
N ARG A 217 -1.04 14.41 -0.61
CA ARG A 217 -2.43 14.05 -0.22
C ARG A 217 -3.31 15.15 0.37
N ASN A 218 -2.87 16.39 0.40
CA ASN A 218 -3.86 17.44 0.27
C ASN A 218 -3.18 18.70 -0.22
N ILE A 219 -3.63 19.19 -1.36
CA ILE A 219 -3.55 20.61 -1.71
C ILE A 219 -4.29 21.51 -0.68
N GLY A 220 -4.75 20.95 0.44
CA GLY A 220 -5.63 21.59 1.41
C GLY A 220 -7.05 21.60 0.88
N ALA A 221 -7.95 22.25 1.61
CA ALA A 221 -9.18 22.71 1.00
C ALA A 221 -8.82 23.73 -0.08
N LEU A 222 -9.43 23.59 -1.26
CA LEU A 222 -9.38 24.60 -2.30
C LEU A 222 -10.61 25.50 -2.22
N ASP A 223 -10.40 26.77 -2.51
CA ASP A 223 -11.48 27.71 -2.77
C ASP A 223 -11.98 27.46 -4.20
N VAL A 224 -13.20 26.95 -4.31
CA VAL A 224 -13.81 26.56 -5.58
C VAL A 224 -14.84 27.62 -5.99
N GLN A 225 -14.67 28.19 -7.17
CA GLN A 225 -15.55 29.22 -7.71
C GLN A 225 -16.01 28.88 -9.12
N THR A 226 -17.30 29.10 -9.39
CA THR A 226 -17.82 29.12 -10.76
C THR A 226 -17.39 30.42 -11.41
N VAL A 227 -16.90 30.35 -12.65
CA VAL A 227 -16.42 31.50 -13.40
C VAL A 227 -17.21 31.67 -14.70
N ASP A 228 -17.28 32.90 -15.18
CA ASP A 228 -17.94 33.26 -16.43
C ASP A 228 -16.91 33.49 -17.57
N ALA A 229 -17.39 33.99 -18.71
CA ALA A 229 -16.57 34.26 -19.88
C ALA A 229 -15.42 35.26 -19.62
N ALA A 230 -15.49 36.09 -18.57
CA ALA A 230 -14.40 37.02 -18.23
C ALA A 230 -13.14 36.27 -17.75
N ALA A 231 -13.29 35.04 -17.26
CA ALA A 231 -12.16 34.19 -16.85
C ALA A 231 -11.52 33.40 -18.01
N ALA A 232 -11.98 33.59 -19.26
CA ALA A 232 -11.47 32.85 -20.40
C ALA A 232 -9.94 32.98 -20.63
N PRO A 233 -9.30 34.15 -20.43
CA PRO A 233 -7.84 34.24 -20.50
C PRO A 233 -7.14 33.35 -19.47
N LEU A 234 -7.65 33.30 -18.24
CA LEU A 234 -7.09 32.46 -17.18
C LEU A 234 -7.31 30.95 -17.46
N LEU A 235 -8.47 30.57 -18.01
CA LEU A 235 -8.73 29.18 -18.40
C LEU A 235 -7.80 28.73 -19.54
N SER A 236 -7.56 29.61 -20.52
CA SER A 236 -6.58 29.38 -21.59
C SER A 236 -5.17 29.15 -21.03
N GLU A 237 -4.73 29.99 -20.09
CA GLU A 237 -3.44 29.85 -19.41
C GLU A 237 -3.34 28.51 -18.67
N LEU A 238 -4.31 28.19 -17.80
CA LEU A 238 -4.35 26.94 -17.06
C LEU A 238 -4.38 25.71 -17.99
N HIS A 239 -5.08 25.81 -19.12
CA HIS A 239 -5.15 24.74 -20.11
C HIS A 239 -3.81 24.53 -20.82
N GLY A 240 -3.12 25.61 -21.22
CA GLY A 240 -1.80 25.52 -21.85
C GLY A 240 -0.72 24.97 -20.94
N GLU A 241 -0.84 25.18 -19.62
CA GLU A 241 0.04 24.55 -18.64
C GLU A 241 -0.28 23.06 -18.42
N ALA A 242 -1.54 22.65 -18.62
CA ALA A 242 -2.00 21.29 -18.34
C ALA A 242 -1.92 20.35 -19.56
N PHE A 243 -2.00 20.89 -20.78
CA PHE A 243 -2.12 20.14 -22.03
C PHE A 243 -1.22 20.72 -23.12
N GLU A 244 -0.70 19.86 -24.00
CA GLU A 244 0.11 20.27 -25.16
C GLU A 244 -0.72 21.10 -26.17
N ASP A 245 -1.97 20.69 -26.43
CA ASP A 245 -2.89 21.38 -27.34
C ASP A 245 -3.68 22.48 -26.62
N GLN A 246 -3.03 23.62 -26.35
CA GLN A 246 -3.66 24.75 -25.68
C GLN A 246 -4.88 25.30 -26.46
N TRP A 247 -6.00 25.51 -25.77
CA TRP A 247 -7.16 26.22 -26.31
C TRP A 247 -7.04 27.72 -26.07
N SER A 248 -7.46 28.54 -27.04
CA SER A 248 -7.37 29.99 -26.94
C SER A 248 -8.41 30.59 -25.99
N ALA A 249 -8.18 31.83 -25.54
CA ALA A 249 -9.14 32.55 -24.70
C ALA A 249 -10.47 32.76 -25.43
N GLU A 250 -10.45 33.01 -26.74
CA GLU A 250 -11.64 33.15 -27.58
C GLU A 250 -12.43 31.83 -27.63
N ALA A 251 -11.74 30.68 -27.71
CA ALA A 251 -12.37 29.37 -27.68
C ALA A 251 -13.08 29.11 -26.34
N PHE A 252 -12.43 29.44 -25.22
CA PHE A 252 -13.06 29.36 -23.89
C PHE A 252 -14.25 30.31 -23.76
N ALA A 253 -14.14 31.56 -24.21
CA ALA A 253 -15.22 32.54 -24.15
C ALA A 253 -16.44 32.09 -24.97
N ALA A 254 -16.21 31.61 -26.20
CA ALA A 254 -17.27 31.07 -27.05
C ALA A 254 -17.93 29.82 -26.43
N MET A 255 -17.14 28.93 -25.83
CA MET A 255 -17.65 27.74 -25.16
C MET A 255 -18.50 28.08 -23.93
N LEU A 256 -18.07 29.06 -23.12
CA LEU A 256 -18.81 29.51 -21.93
C LEU A 256 -20.07 30.30 -22.26
N ALA A 257 -20.17 30.85 -23.47
CA ALA A 257 -21.40 31.47 -23.95
C ALA A 257 -22.47 30.42 -24.34
N ALA A 258 -22.10 29.15 -24.55
CA ALA A 258 -23.05 28.11 -24.91
C ALA A 258 -23.95 27.72 -23.72
N PRO A 259 -25.27 27.55 -23.93
CA PRO A 259 -26.20 27.16 -22.87
C PRO A 259 -25.78 25.86 -22.17
N GLY A 260 -25.87 25.85 -20.85
CA GLY A 260 -25.55 24.68 -20.02
C GLY A 260 -24.05 24.47 -19.77
N THR A 261 -23.16 25.28 -20.36
CA THR A 261 -21.72 25.23 -20.07
C THR A 261 -21.40 26.01 -18.79
N GLN A 262 -20.62 25.39 -17.91
CA GLN A 262 -20.07 26.02 -16.71
C GLN A 262 -18.59 25.69 -16.59
N ALA A 263 -17.78 26.68 -16.23
CA ALA A 263 -16.41 26.49 -15.79
C ALA A 263 -16.29 26.73 -14.29
N VAL A 264 -15.46 25.91 -13.66
CA VAL A 264 -15.13 26.02 -12.24
C VAL A 264 -13.62 26.04 -12.11
N ILE A 265 -13.10 26.99 -11.33
CA ILE A 265 -11.68 27.09 -10.98
C ILE A 265 -11.52 26.80 -9.49
N ALA A 266 -10.50 26.02 -9.15
CA ALA A 266 -10.09 25.82 -7.78
C ALA A 266 -8.76 26.51 -7.51
N SER A 267 -8.74 27.31 -6.45
CA SER A 267 -7.63 28.17 -6.05
C SER A 267 -7.18 27.90 -4.61
N ARG A 268 -5.96 28.33 -4.26
CA ARG A 268 -5.49 28.36 -2.87
C ARG A 268 -4.77 29.67 -2.60
N GLY A 269 -5.22 30.41 -1.59
CA GLY A 269 -4.61 31.72 -1.27
C GLY A 269 -4.68 32.70 -2.46
N GLY A 270 -5.73 32.60 -3.28
CA GLY A 270 -5.91 33.40 -4.49
C GLY A 270 -5.22 32.86 -5.75
N GLU A 271 -4.29 31.92 -5.63
CA GLU A 271 -3.61 31.32 -6.79
C GLU A 271 -4.50 30.26 -7.46
N PRO A 272 -4.82 30.36 -8.76
CA PRO A 272 -5.60 29.34 -9.48
C PRO A 272 -4.75 28.11 -9.79
N LEU A 273 -5.24 26.91 -9.48
CA LEU A 273 -4.42 25.69 -9.53
C LEU A 273 -4.97 24.62 -10.47
N SER A 274 -6.30 24.60 -10.65
CA SER A 274 -6.97 23.62 -11.49
C SER A 274 -8.32 24.14 -11.95
N PHE A 275 -8.85 23.55 -13.02
CA PHE A 275 -10.13 23.92 -13.60
C PHE A 275 -10.87 22.69 -14.11
N ILE A 276 -12.18 22.82 -14.23
CA ILE A 276 -13.06 21.86 -14.90
C ILE A 276 -14.12 22.62 -15.69
N VAL A 277 -14.39 22.18 -16.91
CA VAL A 277 -15.48 22.69 -17.73
C VAL A 277 -16.45 21.55 -18.01
N THR A 278 -17.72 21.78 -17.69
CA THR A 278 -18.80 20.84 -17.93
C THR A 278 -19.90 21.49 -18.75
N ARG A 279 -20.58 20.70 -19.58
CA ARG A 279 -21.80 21.12 -20.27
C ARG A 279 -22.94 20.19 -19.93
N GLN A 280 -24.02 20.76 -19.41
CA GLN A 280 -25.26 20.05 -19.11
C GLN A 280 -26.25 20.17 -20.27
N ALA A 281 -26.89 19.05 -20.61
CA ALA A 281 -28.01 18.98 -21.52
C ALA A 281 -29.09 18.07 -20.90
N ALA A 282 -30.20 18.67 -20.45
CA ALA A 282 -31.27 17.98 -19.75
C ALA A 282 -30.77 17.18 -18.52
N ASP A 283 -30.98 15.86 -18.50
CA ASP A 283 -30.56 14.93 -17.44
C ASP A 283 -29.14 14.36 -17.66
N GLU A 284 -28.42 14.84 -18.67
CA GLU A 284 -27.05 14.42 -18.95
C GLU A 284 -26.06 15.59 -18.84
N ALA A 285 -24.81 15.28 -18.54
CA ALA A 285 -23.73 16.25 -18.62
C ALA A 285 -22.45 15.60 -19.17
N GLU A 286 -21.58 16.43 -19.73
CA GLU A 286 -20.29 16.06 -20.28
C GLU A 286 -19.19 16.88 -19.59
N ILE A 287 -18.11 16.23 -19.17
CA ILE A 287 -16.86 16.91 -18.80
C ILE A 287 -16.09 17.15 -20.11
N ILE A 288 -16.04 18.41 -20.52
CA ILE A 288 -15.37 18.83 -21.76
C ILE A 288 -13.84 18.81 -21.54
N THR A 289 -13.38 19.37 -20.42
CA THR A 289 -11.96 19.40 -20.07
C THR A 289 -11.79 19.56 -18.56
N ILE A 290 -10.74 18.94 -18.02
CA ILE A 290 -10.34 19.05 -16.62
C ILE A 290 -8.81 19.04 -16.54
N GLY A 291 -8.25 20.10 -15.99
CA GLY A 291 -6.81 20.30 -15.94
C GLY A 291 -6.32 20.71 -14.56
N SER A 292 -5.05 20.44 -14.29
CA SER A 292 -4.36 20.94 -13.10
C SER A 292 -2.96 21.36 -13.50
N ARG A 293 -2.48 22.47 -12.96
CA ARG A 293 -1.10 22.95 -13.19
C ARG A 293 -0.10 21.85 -12.83
N PRO A 294 1.03 21.71 -13.54
CA PRO A 294 2.03 20.66 -13.28
C PRO A 294 2.48 20.59 -11.81
N ALA A 295 2.62 21.74 -11.14
CA ALA A 295 3.00 21.85 -9.73
C ALA A 295 1.99 21.21 -8.75
N VAL A 296 0.75 21.01 -9.18
CA VAL A 296 -0.33 20.43 -8.37
C VAL A 296 -0.95 19.15 -8.92
N GLN A 297 -0.43 18.65 -10.04
CA GLN A 297 -0.83 17.36 -10.58
C GLN A 297 -0.53 16.23 -9.59
N ARG A 298 -1.40 15.21 -9.58
CA ARG A 298 -1.33 14.07 -8.66
C ARG A 298 -1.40 14.46 -7.17
N ARG A 299 -1.87 15.67 -6.83
CA ARG A 299 -2.11 16.17 -5.45
C ARG A 299 -3.57 16.25 -5.04
N GLY A 300 -4.47 15.70 -5.84
CA GLY A 300 -5.90 15.64 -5.56
C GLY A 300 -6.71 16.87 -5.99
N ALA A 301 -6.11 17.89 -6.61
CA ALA A 301 -6.82 19.08 -7.09
C ALA A 301 -7.96 18.74 -8.06
N ALA A 302 -7.65 18.00 -9.14
CA ALA A 302 -8.65 17.50 -10.08
C ALA A 302 -9.72 16.61 -9.41
N ARG A 303 -9.34 15.81 -8.40
CA ARG A 303 -10.30 14.98 -7.67
C ARG A 303 -11.29 15.82 -6.86
N GLN A 304 -10.81 16.84 -6.13
CA GLN A 304 -11.68 17.73 -5.37
C GLN A 304 -12.66 18.48 -6.28
N LEU A 305 -12.19 18.98 -7.42
CA LEU A 305 -13.05 19.61 -8.43
C LEU A 305 -14.09 18.64 -8.98
N LEU A 306 -13.67 17.42 -9.34
CA LEU A 306 -14.54 16.40 -9.90
C LEU A 306 -15.61 15.98 -8.91
N ASP A 307 -15.25 15.64 -7.66
CA ASP A 307 -16.19 15.24 -6.60
C ASP A 307 -17.20 16.36 -6.30
N ARG A 308 -16.74 17.63 -6.26
CA ARG A 308 -17.60 18.80 -6.08
C ARG A 308 -18.57 18.97 -7.25
N ARG A 309 -18.08 18.93 -8.48
CA ARG A 309 -18.89 19.11 -9.70
C ARG A 309 -19.92 17.99 -9.85
N ILE A 310 -19.57 16.75 -9.53
CA ILE A 310 -20.50 15.61 -9.51
C ILE A 310 -21.64 15.86 -8.52
N THR A 311 -21.32 16.34 -7.31
CA THR A 311 -22.33 16.66 -6.30
C THR A 311 -23.29 17.73 -6.80
N GLU A 312 -22.76 18.81 -7.38
CA GLU A 312 -23.56 19.93 -7.90
C GLU A 312 -24.42 19.52 -9.11
N LEU A 313 -23.90 18.71 -10.04
CA LEU A 313 -24.66 18.19 -11.18
C LEU A 313 -25.77 17.24 -10.74
N THR A 314 -25.50 16.39 -9.76
CA THR A 314 -26.50 15.48 -9.18
C THR A 314 -27.66 16.28 -8.58
N GLN A 315 -27.35 17.35 -7.83
CA GLN A 315 -28.34 18.27 -7.27
C GLN A 315 -29.10 19.06 -8.35
N ALA A 316 -28.46 19.36 -9.48
CA ALA A 316 -29.08 19.99 -10.64
C ALA A 316 -29.92 19.03 -11.52
N GLY A 317 -30.12 17.79 -11.07
CA GLY A 317 -30.98 16.81 -11.74
C GLY A 317 -30.30 15.95 -12.82
N VAL A 318 -28.98 16.06 -12.98
CA VAL A 318 -28.21 15.22 -13.90
C VAL A 318 -28.16 13.78 -13.38
N ARG A 319 -28.41 12.84 -14.27
CA ARG A 319 -28.43 11.39 -14.02
C ARG A 319 -27.24 10.67 -14.65
N ARG A 320 -26.68 11.20 -15.72
CA ARG A 320 -25.54 10.58 -16.44
C ARG A 320 -24.45 11.62 -16.73
N LEU A 321 -23.21 11.26 -16.40
CA LEU A 321 -22.03 12.08 -16.67
C LEU A 321 -21.09 11.35 -17.61
N PHE A 322 -20.68 12.02 -18.68
CA PHE A 322 -19.79 11.49 -19.71
C PHE A 322 -18.46 12.24 -19.75
N LEU A 323 -17.42 11.57 -20.23
CA LEU A 323 -16.14 12.19 -20.58
C LEU A 323 -15.44 11.37 -21.65
N GLU A 324 -14.51 12.00 -22.36
CA GLU A 324 -13.55 11.33 -23.23
C GLU A 324 -12.13 11.45 -22.66
N VAL A 325 -11.38 10.37 -22.71
CA VAL A 325 -9.97 10.34 -22.26
C VAL A 325 -9.12 9.55 -23.25
N ALA A 326 -7.92 10.03 -23.52
CA ALA A 326 -6.99 9.33 -24.40
C ALA A 326 -6.60 7.96 -23.82
N ALA A 327 -6.55 6.92 -24.65
CA ALA A 327 -6.26 5.55 -24.25
C ALA A 327 -4.85 5.40 -23.66
N SER A 328 -3.90 6.24 -24.09
CA SER A 328 -2.57 6.34 -23.47
C SER A 328 -2.55 7.02 -22.09
N ASN A 329 -3.58 7.79 -21.73
CA ASN A 329 -3.63 8.56 -20.49
C ASN A 329 -4.12 7.72 -19.30
N SER A 330 -3.30 6.75 -18.90
CA SER A 330 -3.57 5.82 -17.80
C SER A 330 -3.79 6.53 -16.46
N ALA A 331 -3.14 7.67 -16.22
CA ALA A 331 -3.31 8.45 -14.99
C ALA A 331 -4.71 9.07 -14.87
N ALA A 332 -5.22 9.67 -15.95
CA ALA A 332 -6.57 10.20 -15.98
C ALA A 332 -7.62 9.09 -15.92
N GLN A 333 -7.41 7.98 -16.63
CA GLN A 333 -8.29 6.81 -16.54
C GLN A 333 -8.40 6.27 -15.10
N ALA A 334 -7.29 6.19 -14.38
CA ALA A 334 -7.28 5.79 -12.98
C ALA A 334 -8.03 6.77 -12.06
N LEU A 335 -7.90 8.09 -12.30
CA LEU A 335 -8.67 9.12 -11.59
C LEU A 335 -10.18 8.93 -11.82
N TYR A 336 -10.61 8.79 -13.07
CA TYR A 336 -12.03 8.66 -13.42
C TYR A 336 -12.61 7.35 -12.90
N ALA A 337 -11.90 6.24 -13.02
CA ALA A 337 -12.32 4.95 -12.44
C ALA A 337 -12.49 5.04 -10.91
N ALA A 338 -11.55 5.70 -10.22
CA ALA A 338 -11.65 5.92 -8.77
C ALA A 338 -12.82 6.85 -8.38
N CYS A 339 -13.24 7.72 -9.30
CA CYS A 339 -14.44 8.54 -9.18
C CYS A 339 -15.68 7.85 -9.78
N GLY A 340 -15.70 6.53 -9.96
CA GLY A 340 -16.89 5.76 -10.32
C GLY A 340 -17.31 5.82 -11.78
N PHE A 341 -16.44 6.30 -12.68
CA PHE A 341 -16.67 6.18 -14.11
C PHE A 341 -16.30 4.78 -14.60
N VAL A 342 -17.07 4.27 -15.56
CA VAL A 342 -16.83 3.01 -16.26
C VAL A 342 -16.71 3.27 -17.76
N GLU A 343 -15.99 2.42 -18.47
CA GLU A 343 -15.90 2.51 -19.93
C GLU A 343 -17.28 2.26 -20.58
N ALA A 344 -17.69 3.17 -21.47
CA ALA A 344 -18.95 3.09 -22.22
C ALA A 344 -18.74 2.94 -23.73
N GLY A 345 -17.53 3.23 -24.24
CA GLY A 345 -17.20 3.06 -25.64
C GLY A 345 -15.77 3.51 -25.98
N ARG A 346 -15.38 3.32 -27.24
CA ARG A 346 -14.07 3.75 -27.76
C ARG A 346 -14.20 4.35 -29.16
N ARG A 347 -13.47 5.42 -29.43
CA ARG A 347 -13.34 6.08 -30.74
C ARG A 347 -11.92 5.87 -31.24
N LYS A 348 -11.77 5.07 -32.30
CA LYS A 348 -10.45 4.72 -32.83
C LYS A 348 -9.76 5.93 -33.48
N GLY A 349 -8.49 6.13 -33.16
CA GLY A 349 -7.63 7.16 -33.76
C GLY A 349 -8.15 8.59 -33.61
N TYR A 350 -8.84 8.89 -32.51
CA TYR A 350 -9.50 10.18 -32.29
C TYR A 350 -8.51 11.32 -32.02
N TYR A 351 -7.54 11.11 -31.14
CA TYR A 351 -6.49 12.09 -30.85
C TYR A 351 -5.35 11.94 -31.85
N LYS A 352 -5.07 12.98 -32.62
CA LYS A 352 -3.93 13.02 -33.53
C LYS A 352 -2.70 13.46 -32.76
N ARG A 353 -1.64 12.65 -32.77
CA ARG A 353 -0.35 12.96 -32.15
C ARG A 353 0.73 13.04 -33.23
N PRO A 354 1.86 13.71 -32.97
CA PRO A 354 3.01 13.73 -33.89
C PRO A 354 3.50 12.33 -34.29
N ASP A 355 3.44 11.36 -33.37
CA ASP A 355 3.96 9.99 -33.55
C ASP A 355 2.87 8.93 -33.83
N GLY A 356 1.63 9.35 -34.12
CA GLY A 356 0.54 8.41 -34.42
C GLY A 356 -0.85 8.92 -34.02
N ALA A 357 -1.82 8.00 -33.96
CA ALA A 357 -3.16 8.31 -33.45
C ALA A 357 -3.42 7.55 -32.15
N ASP A 358 -4.14 8.19 -31.24
CA ASP A 358 -4.50 7.65 -29.93
C ASP A 358 -6.02 7.57 -29.82
N ASP A 359 -6.51 6.45 -29.31
CA ASP A 359 -7.95 6.20 -29.19
C ASP A 359 -8.53 7.07 -28.08
N ALA A 360 -9.77 7.52 -28.23
CA ALA A 360 -10.52 8.10 -27.11
C ALA A 360 -11.40 7.02 -26.47
N ILE A 361 -11.23 6.83 -25.17
CA ILE A 361 -12.11 6.02 -24.34
C ILE A 361 -13.22 6.94 -23.84
N VAL A 362 -14.46 6.62 -24.21
CA VAL A 362 -15.66 7.26 -23.65
C VAL A 362 -15.93 6.59 -22.32
N MET A 363 -15.91 7.37 -21.24
CA MET A 363 -16.27 6.90 -19.91
C MET A 363 -17.56 7.54 -19.43
N ARG A 364 -18.30 6.81 -18.60
CA ARG A 364 -19.63 7.19 -18.13
C ARG A 364 -19.79 6.88 -16.65
N ARG A 365 -20.51 7.73 -15.94
CA ARG A 365 -20.93 7.50 -14.56
C ARG A 365 -22.43 7.74 -14.40
N GLU A 366 -23.11 6.82 -13.72
CA GLU A 366 -24.47 7.03 -13.23
C GLU A 366 -24.44 7.92 -11.98
N LEU A 367 -25.35 8.90 -11.92
CA LEU A 367 -25.54 9.80 -10.79
C LEU A 367 -26.88 9.45 -10.12
N HIS A 368 -26.80 9.14 -8.84
CA HIS A 368 -27.95 8.85 -7.99
C HIS A 368 -28.14 9.99 -6.98
N PRO A 369 -29.39 10.44 -6.75
CA PRO A 369 -29.70 11.50 -5.78
C PRO A 369 -29.22 11.21 -4.36
#